data_AF-A0A661UU13-F1
#
_entry.id   AF-A0A661UU13-F1
#
_cell.length_a   1.000
_cell.length_b   1.000
_cell.length_c   1.000
_cell.angle_alpha   90.00
_cell.angle_beta   90.00
_cell.angle_gamma   90.00
#
_symmetry.space_group_name_H-M   'P 1'
#
loop_
_entity.id
_entity.type
_entity.pdbx_description
1 polymer ?
#
loop_
_entity_poly.entity_id
_entity_poly.type
_entity_poly.pdbx_seq_one_letter_code
_entity_poly.pdbx_strand_id
1 'polypeptide(L)'
;ITTAQFAFVAGVNGVMIREKTATNFYMGMFWAEALIMTETGSTTGAIQIAGTDAVTQIPFFITTCDYTLIGEELYAASAYLAREPLQLGTLKAVDYTKFIILAFVVIGTLLSTVHATFLINAFPEK
;
A
#
# COMPACT_ATOMS: atom_id res chain seq x y z
N ILE A 1 9.46 6.44 -20.15
CA ILE A 1 9.54 5.05 -19.63
C ILE A 1 10.48 4.29 -20.56
N THR A 2 11.69 3.96 -20.11
CA THR A 2 12.61 3.11 -20.88
C THR A 2 12.04 1.70 -20.92
N THR A 3 11.99 1.07 -22.09
CA THR A 3 11.52 -0.32 -22.26
C THR A 3 12.47 -1.36 -21.65
N ALA A 4 13.66 -0.95 -21.21
CA ALA A 4 14.68 -1.81 -20.64
C ALA A 4 14.63 -1.85 -19.10
N GLN A 5 13.55 -2.39 -18.53
CA GLN A 5 13.36 -2.51 -17.08
C GLN A 5 14.50 -3.29 -16.40
N PHE A 6 14.90 -4.44 -16.96
CA PHE A 6 16.03 -5.23 -16.44
C PHE A 6 17.38 -4.51 -16.52
N ALA A 7 17.59 -3.66 -17.53
CA ALA A 7 18.84 -2.91 -17.65
C ALA A 7 18.97 -1.85 -16.55
N PHE A 8 17.85 -1.20 -16.20
CA PHE A 8 17.79 -0.28 -15.07
C PHE A 8 18.14 -0.99 -13.78
N VAL A 9 17.49 -2.12 -13.48
CA VAL A 9 17.75 -2.88 -12.25
C VAL A 9 19.17 -3.44 -12.20
N ALA A 10 19.72 -3.93 -13.32
CA ALA A 10 21.12 -4.37 -13.36
C ALA A 10 22.10 -3.24 -13.00
N GLY A 11 21.86 -2.02 -13.50
CA GLY A 11 22.66 -0.85 -13.17
C GLY A 11 22.56 -0.48 -11.68
N VAL A 12 21.34 -0.42 -11.15
CA VAL A 12 21.08 -0.12 -9.73
C VAL A 12 21.71 -1.16 -8.81
N ASN A 13 21.58 -2.45 -9.14
CA ASN A 13 22.19 -3.56 -8.41
C ASN A 13 23.71 -3.44 -8.39
N GLY A 14 24.32 -3.08 -9.52
CA GLY A 14 25.77 -2.84 -9.59
C GLY A 14 26.21 -1.70 -8.66
N VAL A 15 25.40 -0.64 -8.53
CA VAL A 15 25.66 0.45 -7.58
C VAL A 15 25.51 -0.03 -6.14
N MET A 16 24.44 -0.77 -5.81
CA MET A 16 24.23 -1.32 -4.46
C MET A 16 25.42 -2.17 -3.99
N ILE A 17 25.91 -3.05 -4.86
CA ILE A 17 27.03 -3.96 -4.54
C ILE A 17 28.34 -3.19 -4.41
N ARG A 18 28.63 -2.25 -5.31
CA ARG A 18 29.91 -1.51 -5.29
C ARG A 18 29.99 -0.50 -4.16
N GLU A 19 28.93 0.28 -3.98
CA GLU A 19 28.89 1.37 -3.00
C GLU A 19 28.46 0.87 -1.61
N LYS A 20 27.98 -0.37 -1.49
CA LYS A 20 27.49 -0.99 -0.26
C LYS A 20 26.47 -0.07 0.44
N THR A 21 25.35 0.17 -0.24
CA THR A 21 24.31 1.07 0.27
C THR A 21 23.85 0.63 1.66
N ALA A 22 23.77 1.56 2.60
CA ALA A 22 23.33 1.24 3.96
C ALA A 22 21.81 1.09 4.07
N THR A 23 21.07 1.84 3.26
CA THR A 23 19.60 1.83 3.25
C THR A 23 19.07 2.13 1.86
N ASN A 24 18.09 1.32 1.42
CA ASN A 24 17.44 1.46 0.13
C ASN A 24 15.95 1.81 0.31
N PHE A 25 15.47 2.78 -0.45
CA PHE A 25 14.07 3.17 -0.49
C PHE A 25 13.44 2.83 -1.85
N TYR A 26 12.40 2.00 -1.85
CA TYR A 26 11.72 1.52 -3.06
C TYR A 26 10.27 1.99 -3.08
N MET A 27 9.98 3.12 -3.72
CA MET A 27 8.62 3.68 -3.74
C MET A 27 8.04 3.62 -5.15
N GLY A 28 6.89 2.95 -5.30
CA GLY A 28 6.13 2.84 -6.54
C GLY A 28 6.23 1.46 -7.21
N MET A 29 6.05 1.45 -8.52
CA MET A 29 5.89 0.22 -9.31
C MET A 29 7.15 -0.11 -10.13
N PHE A 30 7.76 -1.25 -9.80
CA PHE A 30 8.97 -1.83 -10.41
C PHE A 30 8.71 -3.21 -11.07
N TRP A 31 7.45 -3.66 -11.12
CA TRP A 31 7.03 -4.90 -11.79
C TRP A 31 7.77 -6.14 -11.27
N ALA A 32 8.18 -7.05 -12.16
CA ALA A 32 8.82 -8.32 -11.78
C ALA A 32 10.26 -8.11 -11.30
N GLU A 33 10.91 -7.04 -11.76
CA GLU A 33 12.28 -6.69 -11.44
C GLU A 33 12.44 -6.17 -10.01
N ALA A 34 11.33 -5.78 -9.37
CA ALA A 34 11.28 -5.45 -7.95
C ALA A 34 12.02 -6.49 -7.11
N LEU A 35 11.74 -7.78 -7.35
CA LEU A 35 12.31 -8.87 -6.56
C LEU A 35 13.83 -8.95 -6.71
N ILE A 36 14.35 -8.87 -7.94
CA ILE A 36 15.79 -8.94 -8.22
C ILE A 36 16.53 -7.75 -7.61
N MET A 37 15.90 -6.57 -7.65
CA MET A 37 16.45 -5.35 -7.11
C MET A 37 16.54 -5.39 -5.58
N THR A 38 15.47 -5.81 -4.92
CA THR A 38 15.39 -5.85 -3.46
C THR A 38 16.14 -7.04 -2.87
N GLU A 39 16.20 -8.19 -3.54
CA GLU A 39 17.04 -9.31 -3.11
C GLU A 39 18.53 -8.95 -3.13
N THR A 40 18.96 -8.15 -4.11
CA THR A 40 20.33 -7.64 -4.16
C THR A 40 20.64 -6.72 -2.98
N GLY A 41 19.76 -5.76 -2.68
CA GLY A 41 19.93 -4.88 -1.53
C GLY A 41 19.94 -5.64 -0.20
N SER A 42 19.09 -6.66 -0.06
CA SER A 42 19.09 -7.57 1.10
C SER A 42 20.41 -8.33 1.22
N THR A 43 20.94 -8.84 0.11
CA THR A 43 22.23 -9.55 0.06
C THR A 43 23.40 -8.66 0.46
N THR A 44 23.33 -7.35 0.17
CA THR A 44 24.34 -6.38 0.62
C THR A 44 24.23 -6.01 2.12
N GLY A 45 23.18 -6.46 2.81
CA GLY A 45 22.91 -6.11 4.21
C GLY A 45 22.32 -4.72 4.41
N ALA A 46 21.75 -4.13 3.37
CA ALA A 46 21.11 -2.81 3.44
C ALA A 46 19.74 -2.92 4.12
N ILE A 47 19.38 -1.92 4.94
CA ILE A 47 17.99 -1.78 5.41
C ILE A 47 17.12 -1.41 4.22
N GLN A 48 15.97 -2.06 4.07
CA GLN A 48 15.11 -1.86 2.90
C GLN A 48 13.72 -1.41 3.33
N ILE A 49 13.35 -0.22 2.84
CA ILE A 49 12.03 0.38 3.04
C ILE A 49 11.36 0.50 1.69
N ALA A 50 10.26 -0.22 1.50
CA ALA A 50 9.54 -0.27 0.25
C ALA A 50 8.09 0.21 0.41
N GLY A 51 7.46 0.60 -0.70
CA GLY A 51 6.06 0.97 -0.73
C GLY A 51 5.49 0.89 -2.13
N THR A 52 4.32 0.27 -2.28
CA THR A 52 3.64 0.13 -3.57
C THR A 52 2.14 -0.05 -3.39
N ASP A 53 1.37 0.44 -4.37
CA ASP A 53 -0.07 0.20 -4.51
C ASP A 53 -0.39 -0.98 -5.44
N ALA A 54 0.62 -1.54 -6.11
CA ALA A 54 0.46 -2.66 -7.01
C ALA A 54 0.33 -4.00 -6.25
N VAL A 55 -0.88 -4.56 -6.21
CA VAL A 55 -1.22 -5.84 -5.55
C VAL A 55 -0.30 -6.99 -5.99
N THR A 56 0.11 -7.01 -7.26
CA THR A 56 0.98 -8.06 -7.81
C THR A 56 2.44 -7.94 -7.37
N GLN A 57 2.88 -6.78 -6.92
CA GLN A 57 4.26 -6.50 -6.51
C GLN A 57 4.44 -6.52 -4.99
N ILE A 58 3.38 -6.22 -4.23
CA ILE A 58 3.39 -6.24 -2.75
C ILE A 58 4.09 -7.50 -2.19
N PRO A 59 3.85 -8.73 -2.68
CA PRO A 59 4.52 -9.93 -2.17
C PRO A 59 6.04 -9.90 -2.34
N PHE A 60 6.56 -9.31 -3.42
CA PHE A 60 8.01 -9.21 -3.64
C PHE A 60 8.66 -8.32 -2.60
N PHE A 61 8.03 -7.17 -2.29
CA PHE A 61 8.53 -6.28 -1.25
C PHE A 61 8.40 -6.86 0.15
N ILE A 62 7.27 -7.48 0.49
CA ILE A 62 7.08 -8.13 1.79
C ILE A 62 8.14 -9.20 2.07
N THR A 63 8.54 -9.96 1.05
CA THR A 63 9.46 -11.09 1.22
C THR A 63 10.94 -10.70 1.25
N THR A 64 11.29 -9.52 0.72
CA THR A 64 12.69 -9.12 0.54
C THR A 64 13.07 -7.85 1.30
N CYS A 65 12.11 -7.06 1.77
CA CYS A 65 12.33 -5.79 2.46
C CYS A 65 11.98 -5.87 3.94
N ASP A 66 12.65 -5.06 4.77
CA ASP A 66 12.39 -5.00 6.21
C ASP A 66 11.05 -4.32 6.53
N TYR A 67 10.73 -3.25 5.80
CA TYR A 67 9.50 -2.49 5.97
C TYR A 67 8.82 -2.28 4.63
N THR A 68 7.56 -2.67 4.52
CA THR A 68 6.77 -2.52 3.29
C THR A 68 5.49 -1.77 3.57
N LEU A 69 5.31 -0.62 2.94
CA LEU A 69 4.06 0.14 2.90
C LEU A 69 3.13 -0.49 1.86
N ILE A 70 1.91 -0.82 2.27
CA ILE A 70 0.94 -1.53 1.45
C ILE A 70 -0.18 -0.58 1.01
N GLY A 71 -0.34 -0.37 -0.29
CA GLY A 71 -1.52 0.31 -0.82
C GLY A 71 -1.67 1.74 -0.30
N GLU A 72 -2.75 1.99 0.45
CA GLU A 72 -3.08 3.31 1.00
C GLU A 72 -2.00 3.86 1.95
N GLU A 73 -1.18 2.99 2.55
CA GLU A 73 -0.06 3.39 3.42
C GLU A 73 1.00 4.20 2.66
N LEU A 74 1.25 3.89 1.38
CA LEU A 74 2.19 4.64 0.54
C LEU A 74 1.77 6.10 0.40
N TYR A 75 0.48 6.35 0.21
CA TYR A 75 -0.07 7.69 0.04
C TYR A 75 -0.23 8.43 1.39
N ALA A 76 -0.50 7.68 2.46
CA ALA A 76 -0.62 8.22 3.80
C ALA A 76 0.74 8.59 4.43
N ALA A 77 1.83 7.94 4.01
CA ALA A 77 3.15 8.09 4.62
C ALA A 77 3.65 9.54 4.67
N SER A 78 3.47 10.30 3.57
CA SER A 78 3.89 11.71 3.50
C SER A 78 3.10 12.58 4.47
N ALA A 79 1.79 12.38 4.59
CA ALA A 79 0.92 13.09 5.52
C ALA A 79 1.29 12.79 6.98
N TYR A 80 1.60 11.53 7.30
CA TYR A 80 2.05 11.14 8.64
C TYR A 80 3.40 11.73 9.01
N LEU A 81 4.33 11.83 8.06
CA LEU A 81 5.66 12.39 8.29
C LEU A 81 5.61 13.92 8.44
N ALA A 82 4.89 14.61 7.55
CA ALA A 82 4.75 16.06 7.58
C ALA A 82 3.88 16.57 8.73
N ARG A 83 3.01 15.70 9.27
CA ARG A 83 2.03 16.02 10.33
C ARG A 83 1.13 17.21 9.98
N GLU A 84 0.84 17.39 8.70
CA GLU A 84 0.00 18.50 8.25
C GLU A 84 -1.48 18.23 8.63
N PRO A 85 -2.12 19.10 9.42
CA PRO A 85 -3.44 18.84 9.97
C PRO A 85 -4.51 18.67 8.90
N LEU A 86 -4.37 19.36 7.75
CA LEU A 86 -5.30 19.23 6.63
C LEU A 86 -5.24 17.83 5.99
N GLN A 87 -4.04 17.35 5.68
CA GLN A 87 -3.85 16.04 5.05
C GLN A 87 -4.24 14.89 6.00
N LEU A 88 -3.83 15.00 7.27
CA LEU A 88 -4.21 14.05 8.31
C LEU A 88 -5.72 14.02 8.57
N GLY A 89 -6.38 15.18 8.50
CA GLY A 89 -7.84 15.29 8.63
C GLY A 89 -8.57 14.54 7.53
N THR A 90 -8.14 14.72 6.27
CA THR A 90 -8.69 14.01 5.11
C THR A 90 -8.53 12.50 5.25
N LEU A 91 -7.34 12.03 5.64
CA LEU A 91 -7.08 10.60 5.81
C LEU A 91 -8.01 9.98 6.87
N LYS A 92 -8.12 10.62 8.04
CA LYS A 92 -9.03 10.16 9.10
C LYS A 92 -10.49 10.15 8.66
N ALA A 93 -10.93 11.16 7.92
CA ALA A 93 -12.30 11.23 7.44
C ALA A 93 -12.64 10.07 6.50
N VAL A 94 -11.70 9.68 5.63
CA VAL A 94 -11.83 8.51 4.76
C VAL A 94 -11.98 7.23 5.59
N ASP A 95 -11.15 7.03 6.61
CA ASP A 95 -11.18 5.85 7.47
C ASP A 95 -12.48 5.75 8.27
N TYR A 96 -12.93 6.83 8.90
CA TYR A 96 -14.19 6.86 9.64
C TYR A 96 -15.39 6.59 8.72
N THR A 97 -15.39 7.16 7.52
CA THR A 97 -16.48 6.94 6.56
C THR A 97 -16.53 5.49 6.11
N LYS A 98 -15.37 4.87 5.82
CA LYS A 98 -15.26 3.44 5.48
C LYS A 98 -15.82 2.57 6.61
N PHE A 99 -15.51 2.89 7.87
CA PHE A 99 -16.04 2.19 9.03
C PHE A 99 -17.55 2.34 9.21
N ILE A 100 -18.08 3.56 9.05
CA ILE A 100 -19.53 3.83 9.13
C ILE A 100 -20.28 3.01 8.07
N ILE A 101 -19.80 3.02 6.83
CA ILE A 101 -20.38 2.23 5.73
C ILE A 101 -20.36 0.74 6.08
N LEU A 102 -19.23 0.22 6.58
CA LEU A 102 -19.12 -1.18 7.00
C LEU A 102 -20.16 -1.53 8.07
N ALA A 103 -20.34 -0.67 9.07
CA ALA A 103 -21.32 -0.88 10.13
C ALA A 103 -22.76 -0.92 9.58
N PHE A 104 -23.11 -0.01 8.68
CA PHE A 104 -24.43 -0.02 8.01
C PHE A 104 -24.64 -1.27 7.16
N VAL A 105 -23.61 -1.73 6.44
CA VAL A 105 -23.67 -2.97 5.66
C VAL A 105 -23.92 -4.17 6.59
N VAL A 106 -23.13 -4.31 7.66
CA VAL A 106 -23.28 -5.42 8.62
C VAL A 106 -24.66 -5.42 9.28
N ILE A 107 -25.12 -4.26 9.78
CA ILE A 107 -26.43 -4.13 10.42
C ILE A 107 -27.55 -4.41 9.41
N GLY A 108 -27.44 -3.87 8.20
CA GLY A 108 -28.39 -4.10 7.12
C GLY A 108 -28.49 -5.59 6.73
N THR A 109 -27.36 -6.28 6.61
CA THR A 109 -27.32 -7.72 6.32
C THR A 109 -27.97 -8.54 7.45
N LEU A 110 -27.71 -8.21 8.72
CA LEU A 110 -28.32 -8.90 9.85
C LEU A 110 -29.84 -8.69 9.92
N LEU A 111 -30.31 -7.44 9.75
CA LEU A 111 -31.74 -7.11 9.73
C LEU A 111 -32.47 -7.80 8.57
N SER A 112 -31.84 -7.84 7.39
CA SER A 112 -32.36 -8.55 6.23
C SER A 112 -32.47 -10.05 6.49
N THR A 113 -31.49 -10.66 7.16
CA THR A 113 -31.48 -12.09 7.49
C THR A 113 -32.65 -12.47 8.40
N VAL A 114 -33.01 -11.62 9.38
CA VAL A 114 -34.14 -11.86 10.30
C VAL A 114 -35.48 -11.37 9.74
N HIS A 115 -35.54 -10.99 8.46
CA HIS A 115 -36.75 -10.46 7.79
C HIS A 115 -37.36 -9.23 8.50
N ALA A 116 -36.53 -8.46 9.22
CA ALA A 116 -36.94 -7.20 9.84
C ALA A 116 -36.96 -6.07 8.80
N THR A 117 -37.97 -6.08 7.94
CA THR A 117 -38.11 -5.17 6.79
C THR A 117 -38.61 -3.76 7.16
N PHE A 118 -38.74 -3.45 8.45
CA PHE A 118 -39.28 -2.18 8.95
C PHE A 118 -38.56 -0.93 8.39
N LEU A 119 -37.23 -0.99 8.29
CA LEU A 119 -36.43 0.11 7.74
C LEU A 119 -36.55 0.22 6.22
N ILE A 120 -36.67 -0.89 5.50
CA ILE A 120 -36.83 -0.90 4.04
C ILE A 120 -38.22 -0.35 3.66
N ASN A 121 -39.26 -0.76 4.39
CA ASN A 121 -40.64 -0.29 4.20
C ASN A 121 -40.83 1.20 4.57
N ALA A 122 -39.88 1.81 5.30
CA ALA A 122 -39.90 3.22 5.64
C ALA A 122 -39.30 4.11 4.54
N PHE A 123 -38.49 3.55 3.63
CA PHE A 123 -38.04 4.24 2.43
C PHE A 123 -39.12 4.10 1.34
N PRO A 124 -39.44 5.17 0.61
CA PRO A 124 -40.38 5.08 -0.49
C PRO A 124 -39.81 4.12 -1.54
N GLU A 125 -40.50 3.00 -1.76
CA GLU A 125 -40.29 2.20 -2.97
C GLU A 125 -40.65 3.07 -4.17
N LYS A 126 -39.80 3.06 -5.19
CA LYS A 126 -40.09 3.75 -6.46
C LYS A 126 -41.29 3.13 -7.16
#